data_AF-A0A9D5HNV4-F1
#
_entry.id   AF-A0A9D5HNV4-F1
#
_cell.length_a   1.000
_cell.length_b   1.000
_cell.length_c   1.000
_cell.angle_alpha   90.00
_cell.angle_beta   90.00
_cell.angle_gamma   90.00
#
_symmetry.space_group_name_H-M   'P 1'
#
loop_
_entity.id
_entity.type
_entity.pdbx_description
1 polymer ?
#
loop_
_entity_poly.entity_id
_entity_poly.type
_entity_poly.pdbx_seq_one_letter_code
_entity_poly.pdbx_strand_id
1 'polypeptide(L)'
;MHDYVFSLTMDKKANLIILPFLRRVAIDCTIEAVDSTMQAVNMHVLRYVPRIWNPLQPAKKWVSGPLFDISGFTNTPELLTLNGFTNWYNISRDEVYYRFGTGNPKSLSRWTANQFGKVERLLWNESISMWTLVLNLPKSQCDEYSPCGPYGLCDLNSSPICSCLQGFRRKSQQELDQRDASSGCVRLTALDCKNRTDRFMTVTHTSLPDTTMAMATFHNKISLDECRQKCLTNCSCTGYASADIYGRGCIIWVSELVGVGTVSYGGREVFVQLASADLGTLIHSLFIRVINYTTTS
;
A
#
# COMPACT_ATOMS: atom_id res chain seq x y z
N MET A 1 -38.61 -8.87 0.19
CA MET A 1 -37.93 -8.50 1.44
C MET A 1 -36.93 -9.63 1.71
N HIS A 2 -35.72 -9.50 1.17
CA HIS A 2 -34.72 -10.56 1.16
C HIS A 2 -33.36 -9.94 1.52
N ASP A 3 -32.77 -10.47 2.58
CA ASP A 3 -31.45 -10.08 3.04
C ASP A 3 -30.37 -10.84 2.24
N TYR A 4 -29.35 -10.12 1.78
CA TYR A 4 -28.28 -10.66 0.93
C TYR A 4 -26.89 -10.41 1.56
N VAL A 5 -26.01 -11.43 1.57
CA VAL A 5 -24.77 -11.54 2.40
C VAL A 5 -23.65 -12.34 1.67
N PHE A 6 -22.35 -11.96 1.79
CA PHE A 6 -21.17 -12.47 1.00
C PHE A 6 -19.87 -12.84 1.85
N SER A 7 -18.76 -13.34 1.22
CA SER A 7 -17.29 -13.32 1.63
C SER A 7 -16.12 -13.38 0.54
N LEU A 8 -15.34 -14.47 0.21
CA LEU A 8 -14.26 -14.55 -0.88
C LEU A 8 -14.21 -15.74 -1.97
N THR A 9 -13.42 -16.86 -1.92
CA THR A 9 -13.64 -18.27 -2.50
C THR A 9 -12.34 -19.14 -2.72
N MET A 10 -12.00 -20.19 -1.90
CA MET A 10 -10.99 -21.28 -2.22
C MET A 10 -11.03 -22.59 -1.35
N ASP A 11 -10.60 -23.75 -1.89
CA ASP A 11 -10.30 -25.00 -1.14
C ASP A 11 -9.27 -25.90 -1.90
N LYS A 12 -8.36 -26.62 -1.22
CA LYS A 12 -8.54 -28.06 -0.90
C LYS A 12 -8.52 -28.41 0.60
N LYS A 13 -8.30 -27.40 1.47
CA LYS A 13 -8.71 -27.38 2.89
C LYS A 13 -8.53 -25.99 3.56
N ALA A 14 -8.71 -24.89 2.82
CA ALA A 14 -8.32 -23.54 3.23
C ALA A 14 -9.28 -22.45 2.73
N ASN A 15 -10.33 -22.13 3.51
CA ASN A 15 -11.51 -21.42 3.01
C ASN A 15 -11.63 -19.93 3.39
N LEU A 16 -12.19 -19.19 2.43
CA LEU A 16 -12.66 -17.81 2.44
C LEU A 16 -13.69 -17.81 1.26
N ILE A 17 -15.00 -17.42 1.31
CA ILE A 17 -16.03 -17.79 0.25
C ILE A 17 -17.08 -16.70 -0.10
N ILE A 18 -17.24 -16.23 -1.37
CA ILE A 18 -18.09 -15.05 -1.73
C ILE A 18 -19.50 -15.39 -2.21
N LEU A 19 -20.12 -14.38 -2.81
CA LEU A 19 -21.41 -14.32 -3.50
C LEU A 19 -22.57 -14.03 -2.52
N PRO A 20 -23.53 -13.17 -2.93
CA PRO A 20 -24.39 -13.44 -4.07
C PRO A 20 -24.35 -12.32 -5.12
N PHE A 21 -24.66 -12.68 -6.37
CA PHE A 21 -24.67 -11.75 -7.49
C PHE A 21 -26.10 -11.54 -7.99
N LEU A 22 -26.43 -10.31 -8.39
CA LEU A 22 -27.02 -10.04 -9.70
C LEU A 22 -26.91 -8.55 -10.07
N ARG A 23 -26.09 -8.29 -11.10
CA ARG A 23 -25.83 -7.01 -11.81
C ARG A 23 -24.74 -6.06 -11.25
N ARG A 24 -23.50 -6.38 -11.64
CA ARG A 24 -22.43 -5.46 -12.11
C ARG A 24 -21.82 -4.44 -11.13
N VAL A 25 -21.27 -4.92 -10.02
CA VAL A 25 -19.90 -4.54 -9.63
C VAL A 25 -19.15 -5.84 -9.33
N ALA A 26 -18.12 -6.16 -10.11
CA ALA A 26 -17.30 -7.34 -9.86
C ALA A 26 -16.15 -6.96 -8.93
N ILE A 27 -16.16 -7.52 -7.73
CA ILE A 27 -15.02 -7.45 -6.81
C ILE A 27 -14.28 -8.76 -6.99
N ASP A 28 -13.31 -8.72 -7.90
CA ASP A 28 -12.39 -9.81 -8.12
C ASP A 28 -11.30 -9.69 -7.05
N CYS A 29 -11.48 -10.38 -5.92
CA CYS A 29 -10.40 -10.54 -4.95
C CYS A 29 -9.46 -11.64 -5.44
N THR A 30 -8.75 -11.36 -6.53
CA THR A 30 -7.72 -12.23 -7.06
C THR A 30 -6.56 -12.31 -6.08
N ILE A 31 -6.36 -13.48 -5.48
CA ILE A 31 -5.10 -13.82 -4.82
C ILE A 31 -4.11 -14.17 -5.95
N GLU A 32 -3.04 -13.38 -6.11
CA GLU A 32 -1.97 -13.70 -7.05
C GLU A 32 -1.35 -15.07 -6.68
N ALA A 33 -1.13 -15.93 -7.66
CA ALA A 33 -0.98 -17.37 -7.44
C ALA A 33 0.19 -17.75 -6.52
N VAL A 34 -0.07 -18.62 -5.54
CA VAL A 34 0.96 -19.13 -4.62
C VAL A 34 1.88 -20.11 -5.35
N ASP A 35 2.98 -19.61 -5.89
CA ASP A 35 4.17 -20.43 -6.13
C ASP A 35 4.92 -20.65 -4.80
N SER A 36 5.71 -21.72 -4.75
CA SER A 36 6.68 -22.09 -3.72
C SER A 36 7.61 -20.96 -3.24
N THR A 37 7.74 -19.87 -4.02
CA THR A 37 8.55 -18.69 -3.72
C THR A 37 7.78 -17.52 -3.11
N MET A 38 6.46 -17.44 -3.26
CA MET A 38 5.65 -16.25 -2.95
C MET A 38 4.88 -16.39 -1.63
N GLN A 39 5.06 -15.45 -0.69
CA GLN A 39 4.55 -15.55 0.70
C GLN A 39 3.89 -14.25 1.20
N ALA A 40 3.28 -13.47 0.30
CA ALA A 40 2.43 -12.34 0.66
C ALA A 40 1.13 -12.38 -0.15
N VAL A 41 0.04 -11.89 0.44
CA VAL A 41 -1.27 -11.80 -0.21
C VAL A 41 -1.81 -10.38 -0.08
N ASN A 42 -2.35 -9.88 -1.19
CA ASN A 42 -3.03 -8.60 -1.31
C ASN A 42 -4.52 -8.83 -1.51
N MET A 43 -5.36 -7.98 -0.92
CA MET A 43 -6.77 -7.83 -1.31
C MET A 43 -6.92 -6.61 -2.20
N HIS A 44 -7.53 -6.80 -3.38
CA HIS A 44 -7.80 -5.73 -4.34
C HIS A 44 -9.31 -5.46 -4.45
N VAL A 45 -9.66 -4.19 -4.67
CA VAL A 45 -10.99 -3.80 -5.15
C VAL A 45 -10.83 -3.27 -6.57
N LEU A 46 -11.55 -3.83 -7.53
CA LEU A 46 -11.43 -3.49 -8.94
C LEU A 46 -12.68 -2.74 -9.45
N ARG A 47 -12.48 -1.78 -10.36
CA ARG A 47 -13.55 -1.17 -11.15
C ARG A 47 -13.67 -1.92 -12.48
N TYR A 48 -14.71 -2.74 -12.60
CA TYR A 48 -15.04 -3.41 -13.86
C TYR A 48 -15.58 -2.40 -14.90
N VAL A 49 -14.82 -2.15 -15.95
CA VAL A 49 -15.30 -1.51 -17.19
C VAL A 49 -15.60 -2.64 -18.18
N PRO A 50 -16.80 -2.70 -18.79
CA PRO A 50 -17.10 -3.76 -19.77
C PRO A 50 -16.14 -3.72 -20.95
N ARG A 51 -15.55 -4.86 -21.33
CA ARG A 51 -14.57 -4.98 -22.44
C ARG A 51 -15.05 -4.41 -23.78
N ILE A 52 -16.37 -4.30 -23.97
CA ILE A 52 -17.03 -3.70 -25.14
C ILE A 52 -16.75 -2.18 -25.25
N TRP A 53 -16.47 -1.52 -24.12
CA TRP A 53 -16.26 -0.06 -24.04
C TRP A 53 -14.80 0.33 -23.80
N ASN A 54 -13.98 -0.57 -23.26
CA ASN A 54 -12.53 -0.38 -23.14
C ASN A 54 -11.83 -1.75 -23.04
N PRO A 55 -10.85 -2.08 -23.90
CA PRO A 55 -10.14 -3.36 -23.85
C PRO A 55 -9.14 -3.49 -22.69
N LEU A 56 -8.89 -2.44 -21.92
CA LEU A 56 -7.99 -2.46 -20.76
C LEU A 56 -8.50 -3.35 -19.61
N GLN A 57 -7.56 -3.77 -18.76
CA GLN A 57 -7.85 -4.53 -17.54
C GLN A 57 -8.72 -3.72 -16.54
N PRO A 58 -9.43 -4.36 -15.60
CA PRO A 58 -10.15 -3.66 -14.53
C PRO A 58 -9.19 -2.78 -13.72
N ALA A 59 -9.51 -1.49 -13.57
CA ALA A 59 -8.67 -0.58 -12.81
C ALA A 59 -8.75 -0.88 -11.31
N LYS A 60 -7.60 -1.08 -10.64
CA LYS A 60 -7.53 -1.14 -9.17
C LYS A 60 -8.10 0.18 -8.61
N LYS A 61 -9.03 0.10 -7.64
CA LYS A 61 -9.56 1.23 -6.86
C LYS A 61 -8.86 1.39 -5.52
N TRP A 62 -8.46 0.27 -4.93
CA TRP A 62 -7.91 0.17 -3.60
C TRP A 62 -7.16 -1.15 -3.46
N VAL A 63 -6.12 -1.17 -2.62
CA VAL A 63 -5.33 -2.37 -2.30
C VAL A 63 -5.02 -2.35 -0.81
N SER A 64 -5.21 -3.50 -0.13
CA SER A 64 -4.91 -3.65 1.30
C SER A 64 -3.44 -3.44 1.66
N GLY A 65 -2.57 -3.46 0.66
CA GLY A 65 -1.16 -3.75 0.82
C GLY A 65 -0.94 -5.23 1.13
N PRO A 66 0.30 -5.71 0.99
CA PRO A 66 0.66 -7.09 1.28
C PRO A 66 0.48 -7.43 2.77
N LEU A 67 -0.01 -8.64 3.03
CA LEU A 67 -0.04 -9.25 4.35
C LEU A 67 1.36 -9.72 4.76
N PHE A 68 1.84 -9.30 5.93
CA PHE A 68 3.12 -9.76 6.50
C PHE A 68 2.95 -10.28 7.92
N ASP A 69 3.12 -11.59 8.09
CA ASP A 69 3.07 -12.25 9.40
C ASP A 69 1.76 -11.89 10.15
N ILE A 70 1.78 -11.90 11.48
CA ILE A 70 0.68 -11.46 12.35
C ILE A 70 0.42 -9.94 12.32
N SER A 71 1.20 -9.15 11.58
CA SER A 71 1.07 -7.68 11.55
C SER A 71 -0.05 -7.15 10.64
N GLY A 72 -0.77 -8.04 9.93
CA GLY A 72 -1.88 -7.67 9.05
C GLY A 72 -1.42 -7.05 7.73
N PHE A 73 -2.36 -6.45 6.99
CA PHE A 73 -2.06 -5.82 5.70
C PHE A 73 -1.54 -4.39 5.91
N THR A 74 -0.46 -4.01 5.21
CA THR A 74 0.26 -2.75 5.47
C THR A 74 -0.56 -1.47 5.25
N ASN A 75 -1.56 -1.50 4.38
CA ASN A 75 -2.37 -0.32 4.05
C ASN A 75 -3.73 -0.36 4.78
N THR A 76 -3.93 -1.32 5.70
CA THR A 76 -5.03 -1.33 6.69
C THR A 76 -4.54 -1.51 8.14
N PRO A 77 -3.63 -0.65 8.65
CA PRO A 77 -3.17 -0.74 10.03
C PRO A 77 -4.31 -0.64 11.06
N GLU A 78 -5.46 -0.05 10.69
CA GLU A 78 -6.66 0.04 11.53
C GLU A 78 -7.18 -1.32 12.00
N LEU A 79 -6.97 -2.40 11.24
CA LEU A 79 -7.41 -3.73 11.67
C LEU A 79 -6.74 -4.18 12.98
N LEU A 80 -5.56 -3.65 13.30
CA LEU A 80 -4.87 -3.92 14.56
C LEU A 80 -5.42 -3.11 15.73
N THR A 81 -6.05 -1.95 15.47
CA THR A 81 -6.48 -0.99 16.50
C THR A 81 -7.98 -1.00 16.77
N LEU A 82 -8.76 -1.78 16.00
CA LEU A 82 -10.20 -1.99 16.21
C LEU A 82 -10.50 -2.76 17.52
N ASN A 83 -10.64 -2.02 18.62
CA ASN A 83 -11.04 -2.54 19.92
C ASN A 83 -12.31 -3.40 19.86
N GLY A 84 -12.31 -4.55 20.56
CA GLY A 84 -13.43 -5.48 20.58
C GLY A 84 -13.56 -6.36 19.32
N PHE A 85 -12.62 -6.26 18.38
CA PHE A 85 -12.54 -7.14 17.21
C PHE A 85 -11.29 -8.01 17.26
N THR A 86 -11.39 -9.17 16.61
CA THR A 86 -10.28 -10.11 16.46
C THR A 86 -10.00 -10.34 14.98
N ASN A 87 -8.72 -10.54 14.67
CA ASN A 87 -8.20 -10.76 13.33
C ASN A 87 -7.11 -11.83 13.43
N TRP A 88 -7.17 -12.82 12.54
CA TRP A 88 -6.19 -13.88 12.43
C TRP A 88 -5.72 -13.97 10.99
N TYR A 89 -4.42 -14.20 10.84
CA TYR A 89 -3.74 -14.27 9.58
C TYR A 89 -2.97 -15.59 9.57
N ASN A 90 -3.01 -16.31 8.45
CA ASN A 90 -2.17 -17.46 8.21
C ASN A 90 -1.49 -17.30 6.86
N ILE A 91 -0.17 -17.47 6.82
CA ILE A 91 0.62 -17.58 5.60
C ILE A 91 1.46 -18.86 5.76
N SER A 92 1.08 -19.89 5.02
CA SER A 92 1.83 -21.15 4.95
C SER A 92 1.92 -21.62 3.49
N ARG A 93 2.64 -22.71 3.24
CA ARG A 93 2.70 -23.32 1.90
C ARG A 93 1.39 -24.02 1.50
N ASP A 94 0.58 -24.40 2.48
CA ASP A 94 -0.63 -25.21 2.29
C ASP A 94 -1.90 -24.33 2.30
N GLU A 95 -1.88 -23.25 3.08
CA GLU A 95 -3.01 -22.37 3.33
C GLU A 95 -2.56 -20.91 3.48
N VAL A 96 -3.28 -19.98 2.83
CA VAL A 96 -3.18 -18.54 3.11
C VAL A 96 -4.59 -17.98 3.30
N TYR A 97 -4.86 -17.40 4.47
CA TYR A 97 -6.19 -16.85 4.79
C TYR A 97 -6.15 -15.67 5.75
N TYR A 98 -7.20 -14.87 5.69
CA TYR A 98 -7.59 -13.89 6.71
C TYR A 98 -8.91 -14.34 7.35
N ARG A 99 -8.96 -14.39 8.68
CA ARG A 99 -10.17 -14.64 9.46
C ARG A 99 -10.41 -13.48 10.39
N PHE A 100 -11.68 -13.13 10.60
CA PHE A 100 -12.08 -12.06 11.49
C PHE A 100 -13.13 -12.54 12.50
N GLY A 101 -13.27 -11.79 13.59
CA GLY A 101 -14.26 -12.04 14.63
C GLY A 101 -14.47 -10.83 15.54
N THR A 102 -15.20 -11.08 16.62
CA THR A 102 -15.54 -10.12 17.68
C THR A 102 -15.12 -10.69 19.03
N GLY A 103 -14.82 -9.83 20.00
CA GLY A 103 -14.49 -10.24 21.38
C GLY A 103 -15.67 -10.88 22.11
N ASN A 104 -16.91 -10.57 21.70
CA ASN A 104 -18.11 -11.28 22.11
C ASN A 104 -18.53 -12.26 20.98
N PRO A 105 -18.52 -13.59 21.21
CA PRO A 105 -18.93 -14.59 20.22
C PRO A 105 -20.40 -14.51 19.77
N LYS A 106 -21.26 -13.82 20.52
CA LYS A 106 -22.66 -13.61 20.14
C LYS A 106 -22.86 -12.45 19.16
N SER A 107 -21.91 -11.52 19.09
CA SER A 107 -22.02 -10.34 18.21
C SER A 107 -21.83 -10.73 16.75
N LEU A 108 -22.78 -10.38 15.90
CA LEU A 108 -22.68 -10.59 14.46
C LEU A 108 -21.88 -9.46 13.82
N SER A 109 -20.81 -9.80 13.10
CA SER A 109 -20.05 -8.87 12.25
C SER A 109 -19.86 -9.48 10.87
N ARG A 110 -19.86 -8.65 9.83
CA ARG A 110 -19.61 -9.08 8.45
C ARG A 110 -18.75 -8.06 7.73
N TRP A 111 -17.96 -8.54 6.77
CA TRP A 111 -17.47 -7.70 5.69
C TRP A 111 -18.49 -7.72 4.56
N THR A 112 -18.73 -6.57 3.96
CA THR A 112 -19.51 -6.42 2.73
C THR A 112 -18.76 -5.47 1.81
N ALA A 113 -19.24 -5.34 0.58
CA ALA A 113 -18.83 -4.25 -0.26
C ALA A 113 -20.05 -3.64 -0.96
N ASN A 114 -20.00 -2.33 -1.15
CA ASN A 114 -21.13 -1.56 -1.65
C ASN A 114 -21.02 -1.31 -3.16
N GLN A 115 -22.12 -0.82 -3.75
CA GLN A 115 -22.24 -0.49 -5.18
C GLN A 115 -21.24 0.58 -5.67
N PHE A 116 -20.60 1.33 -4.77
CA PHE A 116 -19.58 2.32 -5.11
C PHE A 116 -18.18 1.70 -5.21
N GLY A 117 -18.03 0.41 -4.88
CA GLY A 117 -16.73 -0.27 -4.79
C GLY A 117 -15.93 0.18 -3.58
N LYS A 118 -16.59 0.31 -2.43
CA LYS A 118 -15.93 0.38 -1.12
C LYS A 118 -16.18 -0.92 -0.34
N VAL A 119 -15.22 -1.30 0.50
CA VAL A 119 -15.27 -2.47 1.38
C VAL A 119 -15.55 -2.01 2.80
N GLU A 120 -16.60 -2.57 3.41
CA GLU A 120 -17.17 -2.11 4.67
C GLU A 120 -17.20 -3.25 5.69
N ARG A 121 -16.65 -3.02 6.88
CA ARG A 121 -16.87 -3.89 8.05
C ARG A 121 -18.11 -3.37 8.78
N LEU A 122 -19.07 -4.24 9.00
CA LEU A 122 -20.33 -3.95 9.67
C LEU A 122 -20.44 -4.75 10.98
N LEU A 123 -21.12 -4.17 11.96
CA LEU A 123 -21.53 -4.83 13.21
C LEU A 123 -23.06 -4.78 13.32
N TRP A 124 -23.67 -5.85 13.79
CA TRP A 124 -25.12 -5.86 14.07
C TRP A 124 -25.39 -5.17 15.41
N ASN A 125 -26.25 -4.15 15.39
CA ASN A 125 -26.73 -3.50 16.61
C ASN A 125 -28.15 -3.97 16.92
N GLU A 126 -28.28 -4.84 17.91
CA GLU A 126 -29.56 -5.45 18.32
C GLU A 126 -30.59 -4.41 18.76
N SER A 127 -30.18 -3.37 19.50
CA SER A 127 -31.05 -2.33 20.07
C SER A 127 -31.84 -1.54 19.02
N ILE A 128 -31.34 -1.50 17.78
CA ILE A 128 -31.95 -0.79 16.64
C ILE A 128 -32.15 -1.71 15.42
N SER A 129 -31.90 -3.01 15.58
CA SER A 129 -32.06 -4.05 14.54
C SER A 129 -31.48 -3.66 13.17
N MET A 130 -30.27 -3.08 13.16
CA MET A 130 -29.60 -2.66 11.93
C MET A 130 -28.08 -2.85 11.98
N TRP A 131 -27.49 -2.94 10.80
CA TRP A 131 -26.04 -2.96 10.61
C TRP A 131 -25.45 -1.56 10.78
N THR A 132 -24.51 -1.40 11.70
CA THR A 132 -23.72 -0.17 11.87
C THR A 132 -22.35 -0.32 11.20
N LEU A 133 -21.84 0.79 10.66
CA LEU A 133 -20.54 0.84 10.01
C LEU A 133 -19.42 0.90 11.05
N VAL A 134 -18.45 -0.02 10.95
CA VAL A 134 -17.25 -0.10 11.80
C VAL A 134 -16.03 0.47 11.09
N LEU A 135 -15.84 0.08 9.82
CA LEU A 135 -14.71 0.49 8.99
C LEU A 135 -15.15 0.55 7.53
N ASN A 136 -14.60 1.49 6.76
CA ASN A 136 -14.86 1.70 5.34
C ASN A 136 -13.53 1.91 4.61
N LEU A 137 -13.32 1.22 3.49
CA LEU A 137 -12.07 1.21 2.73
C LEU A 137 -12.35 1.44 1.24
N PRO A 138 -11.69 2.39 0.55
CA PRO A 138 -10.73 3.38 1.07
C PRO A 138 -11.38 4.35 2.08
N LYS A 139 -10.63 4.70 3.15
CA LYS A 139 -11.09 5.67 4.18
C LYS A 139 -10.77 7.12 3.81
N SER A 140 -9.76 7.32 2.96
CA SER A 140 -9.19 8.62 2.59
C SER A 140 -8.80 8.65 1.11
N GLN A 141 -8.44 9.83 0.59
CA GLN A 141 -7.89 9.96 -0.76
C GLN A 141 -6.54 9.23 -0.93
N CYS A 142 -5.70 9.17 0.11
CA CYS A 142 -4.42 8.45 0.05
C CYS A 142 -4.55 6.92 0.17
N ASP A 143 -5.72 6.42 0.58
CA ASP A 143 -6.03 4.98 0.53
C ASP A 143 -6.39 4.54 -0.89
N GLU A 144 -6.89 5.44 -1.75
CA GLU A 144 -7.23 5.10 -3.13
C GLU A 144 -6.01 4.58 -3.88
N TYR A 145 -6.23 3.80 -4.93
CA TYR A 145 -5.11 3.23 -5.68
C TYR A 145 -4.36 4.32 -6.47
N SER A 146 -3.17 4.65 -6.00
CA SER A 146 -2.21 5.54 -6.68
C SER A 146 -2.74 6.95 -7.03
N PRO A 147 -3.31 7.71 -6.07
CA PRO A 147 -3.81 9.07 -6.31
C PRO A 147 -2.73 10.06 -6.77
N CYS A 148 -1.46 9.78 -6.45
CA CYS A 148 -0.30 10.60 -6.80
C CYS A 148 0.59 9.96 -7.89
N GLY A 149 0.08 8.94 -8.60
CA GLY A 149 0.81 8.26 -9.66
C GLY A 149 2.15 7.60 -9.24
N PRO A 150 2.96 7.20 -10.24
CA PRO A 150 4.30 6.64 -9.99
C PRO A 150 5.25 7.66 -9.35
N TYR A 151 6.03 7.24 -8.36
CA TYR A 151 7.01 8.05 -7.61
C TYR A 151 6.45 9.34 -6.95
N GLY A 152 5.14 9.51 -6.90
CA GLY A 152 4.47 10.50 -6.08
C GLY A 152 4.26 9.99 -4.65
N LEU A 153 4.39 10.89 -3.68
CA LEU A 153 4.07 10.68 -2.27
C LEU A 153 2.72 11.33 -1.97
N CYS A 154 1.77 10.53 -1.48
CA CYS A 154 0.50 11.03 -0.96
C CYS A 154 0.61 11.33 0.54
N ASP A 155 0.34 12.57 0.96
CA ASP A 155 0.24 12.93 2.38
C ASP A 155 -1.00 13.78 2.63
N LEU A 156 -1.94 13.24 3.42
CA LEU A 156 -3.18 13.91 3.80
C LEU A 156 -2.97 15.20 4.60
N ASN A 157 -1.79 15.37 5.21
CA ASN A 157 -1.43 16.57 5.97
C ASN A 157 -0.78 17.65 5.09
N SER A 158 -0.48 17.34 3.83
CA SER A 158 0.17 18.23 2.89
C SER A 158 -0.81 18.95 1.96
N SER A 159 -0.44 20.15 1.50
CA SER A 159 -1.20 20.92 0.52
C SER A 159 -0.25 21.44 -0.57
N PRO A 160 -0.32 20.93 -1.80
CA PRO A 160 -1.22 19.87 -2.29
C PRO A 160 -0.87 18.48 -1.70
N ILE A 161 -1.88 17.60 -1.64
CA ILE A 161 -1.79 16.23 -1.08
C ILE A 161 -0.74 15.37 -1.78
N CYS A 162 -0.50 15.61 -3.07
CA CYS A 162 0.48 14.91 -3.88
C CYS A 162 1.76 15.73 -4.04
N SER A 163 2.89 15.13 -3.67
CA SER A 163 4.23 15.66 -3.86
C SER A 163 5.12 14.63 -4.57
N CYS A 164 6.29 15.04 -5.08
CA CYS A 164 7.28 14.10 -5.60
C CYS A 164 8.24 13.66 -4.49
N LEU A 165 8.65 12.40 -4.52
CA LEU A 165 9.79 11.93 -3.73
C LEU A 165 11.05 12.76 -4.06
N GLN A 166 11.94 12.99 -3.10
CA GLN A 166 13.21 13.69 -3.39
C GLN A 166 14.03 12.88 -4.41
N GLY A 167 14.69 13.57 -5.34
CA GLY A 167 15.30 12.96 -6.53
C GLY A 167 14.34 12.83 -7.72
N PHE A 168 13.08 13.24 -7.57
CA PHE A 168 12.07 13.25 -8.64
C PHE A 168 11.44 14.65 -8.80
N ARG A 169 10.86 14.89 -9.98
CA ARG A 169 10.12 16.11 -10.35
C ARG A 169 8.84 15.78 -11.10
N ARG A 170 7.95 16.76 -11.19
CA ARG A 170 6.75 16.72 -12.05
C ARG A 170 7.14 16.61 -13.53
N LYS A 171 6.23 16.07 -14.35
CA LYS A 171 6.45 15.73 -15.76
C LYS A 171 6.37 16.98 -16.65
N SER A 172 5.43 17.89 -16.38
CA SER A 172 5.17 19.07 -17.21
C SER A 172 5.31 20.42 -16.47
N GLN A 173 5.43 21.51 -17.22
CA GLN A 173 5.42 22.87 -16.65
C GLN A 173 4.05 23.21 -16.05
N GLN A 174 2.95 22.80 -16.69
CA GLN A 174 1.60 22.99 -16.17
C GLN A 174 1.42 22.35 -14.78
N GLU A 175 1.94 21.14 -14.59
CA GLU A 175 1.96 20.48 -13.28
C GLU A 175 2.82 21.23 -12.25
N LEU A 176 3.95 21.81 -12.66
CA LEU A 176 4.77 22.67 -11.78
C LEU A 176 3.99 23.93 -11.33
N ASP A 177 3.33 24.60 -12.28
CA ASP A 177 2.57 25.83 -12.03
C ASP A 177 1.35 25.58 -11.12
N GLN A 178 0.64 24.47 -11.36
CA GLN A 178 -0.52 24.04 -10.55
C GLN A 178 -0.11 23.30 -9.26
N ARG A 179 1.19 23.00 -9.11
CA ARG A 179 1.78 22.11 -8.08
C ARG A 179 1.20 20.68 -8.08
N ASP A 180 0.46 20.29 -9.10
CA ASP A 180 -0.15 18.97 -9.19
C ASP A 180 0.91 17.88 -9.44
N ALA A 181 0.83 16.77 -8.72
CA ALA A 181 1.65 15.58 -8.94
C ALA A 181 0.80 14.31 -9.08
N SER A 182 -0.51 14.45 -9.34
CA SER A 182 -1.45 13.34 -9.53
C SER A 182 -1.07 12.38 -10.66
N SER A 183 -0.43 12.90 -11.71
CA SER A 183 0.09 12.12 -12.85
C SER A 183 1.35 11.31 -12.53
N GLY A 184 1.94 11.50 -11.34
CA GLY A 184 3.22 10.94 -10.93
C GLY A 184 4.45 11.74 -11.38
N CYS A 185 5.61 11.33 -10.89
CA CYS A 185 6.87 12.06 -11.01
C CYS A 185 7.90 11.27 -11.83
N VAL A 186 8.91 11.98 -12.34
CA VAL A 186 10.05 11.43 -13.10
C VAL A 186 11.36 11.77 -12.42
N ARG A 187 12.36 10.90 -12.56
CA ARG A 187 13.69 11.08 -11.96
C ARG A 187 14.34 12.38 -12.44
N LEU A 188 15.07 13.04 -11.54
CA LEU A 188 15.92 14.19 -11.89
C LEU A 188 17.14 13.71 -12.69
N THR A 189 17.87 12.75 -12.14
CA THR A 189 19.08 12.19 -12.74
C THR A 189 18.88 10.72 -13.11
N ALA A 190 19.47 10.28 -14.23
CA ALA A 190 19.46 8.88 -14.64
C ALA A 190 20.33 8.02 -13.71
N LEU A 191 19.93 6.77 -13.50
CA LEU A 191 20.66 5.80 -12.67
C LEU A 191 21.95 5.32 -13.38
N ASP A 192 23.03 5.15 -12.61
CA ASP A 192 24.30 4.59 -13.05
C ASP A 192 24.50 3.17 -12.50
N CYS A 193 23.66 2.26 -12.99
CA CYS A 193 23.75 0.84 -12.64
C CYS A 193 25.09 0.21 -13.10
N LYS A 194 25.67 0.69 -14.21
CA LYS A 194 26.89 0.08 -14.78
C LYS A 194 28.06 0.18 -13.80
N ASN A 195 28.25 1.33 -13.17
CA ASN A 195 29.31 1.52 -12.18
C ASN A 195 28.83 1.27 -10.74
N ARG A 196 27.52 0.99 -10.54
CA ARG A 196 26.87 0.78 -9.23
C ARG A 196 27.13 1.93 -8.25
N THR A 197 27.18 3.15 -8.79
CA THR A 197 27.39 4.38 -8.02
C THR A 197 26.09 4.90 -7.39
N ASP A 198 24.94 4.37 -7.82
CA ASP A 198 23.62 4.62 -7.24
C ASP A 198 23.58 4.38 -5.73
N ARG A 199 22.64 5.05 -5.08
CA ARG A 199 22.45 5.05 -3.63
C ARG A 199 20.95 5.00 -3.34
N PHE A 200 20.59 4.97 -2.06
CA PHE A 200 19.20 4.84 -1.64
C PHE A 200 18.78 5.98 -0.73
N MET A 201 17.54 6.39 -0.93
CA MET A 201 16.79 7.28 -0.06
C MET A 201 15.84 6.48 0.80
N THR A 202 15.88 6.68 2.12
CA THR A 202 14.86 6.13 3.01
C THR A 202 13.63 7.03 2.98
N VAL A 203 12.48 6.47 2.63
CA VAL A 203 11.16 7.09 2.84
C VAL A 203 10.53 6.38 4.03
N THR A 204 10.29 7.12 5.12
CA THR A 204 9.83 6.58 6.40
C THR A 204 8.31 6.74 6.57
N HIS A 205 7.72 5.97 7.48
CA HIS A 205 6.28 6.01 7.78
C HIS A 205 5.37 5.85 6.55
N THR A 206 5.76 4.97 5.61
CA THR A 206 5.03 4.79 4.34
C THR A 206 4.10 3.58 4.33
N SER A 207 3.02 3.66 3.54
CA SER A 207 2.41 2.49 2.91
C SER A 207 3.40 1.86 1.95
N LEU A 208 3.44 0.53 1.87
CA LEU A 208 4.29 -0.10 0.86
C LEU A 208 3.71 0.13 -0.55
N PRO A 209 4.57 0.43 -1.54
CA PRO A 209 4.14 0.49 -2.94
C PRO A 209 3.62 -0.87 -3.43
N ASP A 210 2.81 -0.82 -4.49
CA ASP A 210 2.17 -1.99 -5.13
C ASP A 210 3.19 -3.10 -5.40
N THR A 211 2.85 -4.33 -5.02
CA THR A 211 3.77 -5.48 -5.03
C THR A 211 3.59 -6.42 -6.22
N THR A 212 2.59 -6.19 -7.09
CA THR A 212 2.38 -6.99 -8.33
C THR A 212 3.64 -7.08 -9.22
N MET A 213 4.54 -6.09 -9.17
CA MET A 213 5.82 -6.06 -9.90
C MET A 213 7.03 -5.99 -8.96
N ALA A 214 6.96 -6.70 -7.82
CA ALA A 214 8.04 -6.83 -6.86
C ALA A 214 8.47 -8.30 -6.68
N MET A 215 9.77 -8.50 -6.48
CA MET A 215 10.34 -9.78 -6.06
C MET A 215 10.45 -9.78 -4.53
N ALA A 216 9.70 -10.65 -3.85
CA ALA A 216 9.75 -10.78 -2.40
C ALA A 216 10.42 -12.08 -1.96
N THR A 217 11.16 -12.05 -0.86
CA THR A 217 11.81 -13.22 -0.26
C THR A 217 11.78 -13.10 1.26
N PHE A 218 11.04 -13.99 1.91
CA PHE A 218 10.65 -13.87 3.33
C PHE A 218 11.54 -14.66 4.29
N HIS A 219 12.51 -15.42 3.79
CA HIS A 219 13.34 -16.28 4.62
C HIS A 219 14.23 -15.48 5.59
N ASN A 220 14.25 -15.91 6.86
CA ASN A 220 14.98 -15.36 8.02
C ASN A 220 16.52 -15.20 7.88
N LYS A 221 17.08 -15.33 6.67
CA LYS A 221 18.52 -15.27 6.39
C LYS A 221 18.94 -14.02 5.62
N ILE A 222 18.03 -13.40 4.86
CA ILE A 222 18.38 -12.20 4.08
C ILE A 222 18.27 -10.98 5.00
N SER A 223 19.39 -10.28 5.17
CA SER A 223 19.46 -8.99 5.87
C SER A 223 19.05 -7.83 4.94
N LEU A 224 18.74 -6.68 5.54
CA LEU A 224 18.45 -5.45 4.80
C LEU A 224 19.63 -5.01 3.91
N ASP A 225 20.88 -5.21 4.35
CA ASP A 225 22.07 -4.94 3.54
C ASP A 225 22.25 -5.93 2.38
N GLU A 226 21.94 -7.22 2.56
CA GLU A 226 21.89 -8.16 1.43
C GLU A 226 20.81 -7.77 0.42
N CYS A 227 19.66 -7.29 0.90
CA CYS A 227 18.57 -6.77 0.06
C CYS A 227 19.03 -5.58 -0.78
N ARG A 228 19.74 -4.63 -0.15
CA ARG A 228 20.39 -3.48 -0.79
C ARG A 228 21.38 -3.91 -1.87
N GLN A 229 22.26 -4.88 -1.59
CA GLN A 229 23.24 -5.36 -2.57
C GLN A 229 22.55 -6.06 -3.75
N LYS A 230 21.52 -6.89 -3.51
CA LYS A 230 20.72 -7.52 -4.56
C LYS A 230 20.05 -6.48 -5.47
N CYS A 231 19.49 -5.41 -4.90
CA CYS A 231 18.95 -4.30 -5.66
C CYS A 231 20.03 -3.59 -6.52
N LEU A 232 21.18 -3.23 -5.94
CA LEU A 232 22.30 -2.59 -6.69
C LEU A 232 22.88 -3.47 -7.82
N THR A 233 22.75 -4.80 -7.72
CA THR A 233 23.17 -5.72 -8.79
C THR A 233 22.14 -5.90 -9.89
N ASN A 234 20.89 -5.48 -9.68
CA ASN A 234 19.78 -5.60 -10.62
C ASN A 234 19.45 -4.22 -11.22
N CYS A 235 19.79 -3.97 -12.49
CA CYS A 235 19.54 -2.68 -13.13
C CYS A 235 18.06 -2.33 -13.35
N SER A 236 17.15 -3.29 -13.17
CA SER A 236 15.71 -3.01 -13.15
C SER A 236 15.20 -2.62 -11.75
N CYS A 237 16.03 -2.72 -10.71
CA CYS A 237 15.62 -2.32 -9.37
C CYS A 237 15.29 -0.81 -9.31
N THR A 238 14.21 -0.48 -8.63
CA THR A 238 13.81 0.91 -8.36
C THR A 238 13.77 1.25 -6.88
N GLY A 239 13.72 0.24 -6.02
CA GLY A 239 13.84 0.34 -4.57
C GLY A 239 13.67 -1.00 -3.88
N TYR A 240 13.88 -1.04 -2.57
CA TYR A 240 13.71 -2.23 -1.74
C TYR A 240 13.15 -1.91 -0.34
N ALA A 241 12.69 -2.93 0.38
CA ALA A 241 12.25 -2.84 1.77
C ALA A 241 12.51 -4.17 2.51
N SER A 242 12.45 -4.15 3.85
CA SER A 242 12.33 -5.39 4.64
C SER A 242 11.05 -6.13 4.28
N ALA A 243 11.05 -7.46 4.34
CA ALA A 243 9.82 -8.23 4.18
C ALA A 243 8.97 -8.21 5.47
N ASP A 244 9.59 -8.22 6.66
CA ASP A 244 8.87 -8.21 7.95
C ASP A 244 9.21 -7.03 8.89
N ILE A 245 8.49 -6.94 10.00
CA ILE A 245 8.66 -5.89 11.03
C ILE A 245 9.97 -6.01 11.84
N TYR A 246 10.70 -7.13 11.70
CA TYR A 246 11.95 -7.42 12.40
C TYR A 246 13.19 -7.15 11.54
N GLY A 247 13.03 -6.57 10.36
CA GLY A 247 14.14 -6.30 9.43
C GLY A 247 14.62 -7.52 8.65
N ARG A 248 13.82 -8.60 8.59
CA ARG A 248 14.18 -9.87 7.95
C ARG A 248 13.47 -10.02 6.59
N GLY A 249 14.16 -10.70 5.69
CA GLY A 249 13.69 -10.85 4.31
C GLY A 249 13.75 -9.54 3.54
N CYS A 250 13.30 -9.59 2.30
CA CYS A 250 13.60 -8.58 1.29
C CYS A 250 12.46 -8.47 0.28
N ILE A 251 12.06 -7.24 -0.03
CA ILE A 251 11.16 -6.90 -1.15
C ILE A 251 11.96 -6.01 -2.09
N ILE A 252 12.00 -6.34 -3.38
CA ILE A 252 12.71 -5.58 -4.43
C ILE A 252 11.71 -5.23 -5.53
N TRP A 253 11.45 -3.95 -5.75
CA TRP A 253 10.61 -3.51 -6.87
C TRP A 253 11.43 -3.45 -8.15
N VAL A 254 10.88 -4.00 -9.24
CA VAL A 254 11.51 -4.02 -10.58
C VAL A 254 10.74 -3.20 -11.63
N SER A 255 9.81 -2.36 -11.16
CA SER A 255 9.02 -1.39 -11.94
C SER A 255 8.98 -0.05 -11.23
N GLU A 256 8.27 0.94 -11.78
CA GLU A 256 8.00 2.18 -11.05
C GLU A 256 7.30 1.91 -9.71
N LEU A 257 7.60 2.74 -8.71
CA LEU A 257 6.98 2.65 -7.38
C LEU A 257 5.63 3.36 -7.38
N VAL A 258 4.56 2.64 -7.08
CA VAL A 258 3.17 3.09 -7.23
C VAL A 258 2.43 2.93 -5.91
N GLY A 259 1.68 3.95 -5.48
CA GLY A 259 0.91 3.90 -4.22
C GLY A 259 1.73 4.17 -2.94
N VAL A 260 2.78 4.99 -3.04
CA VAL A 260 3.52 5.47 -1.86
C VAL A 260 2.73 6.59 -1.19
N GLY A 261 2.39 6.42 0.09
CA GLY A 261 1.70 7.43 0.89
C GLY A 261 2.18 7.41 2.33
N THR A 262 2.00 8.51 3.06
CA THR A 262 2.28 8.59 4.50
C THR A 262 1.18 7.88 5.29
N VAL A 263 1.56 7.17 6.36
CA VAL A 263 0.62 6.57 7.30
C VAL A 263 1.00 6.92 8.74
N SER A 264 -0.01 7.23 9.55
CA SER A 264 0.16 7.66 10.94
C SER A 264 0.55 6.52 11.90
N TYR A 265 0.31 5.26 11.52
CA TYR A 265 0.63 4.08 12.32
C TYR A 265 0.97 2.89 11.41
N GLY A 266 1.83 1.98 11.87
CA GLY A 266 2.21 0.76 11.13
C GLY A 266 3.05 0.98 9.86
N GLY A 267 3.47 2.23 9.59
CA GLY A 267 4.23 2.58 8.39
C GLY A 267 5.61 1.92 8.33
N ARG A 268 6.06 1.65 7.10
CA ARG A 268 7.31 0.95 6.82
C ARG A 268 8.32 1.88 6.15
N GLU A 269 9.57 1.46 6.18
CA GLU A 269 10.65 2.11 5.44
C GLU A 269 10.77 1.52 4.04
N VAL A 270 10.85 2.39 3.04
CA VAL A 270 11.10 2.04 1.64
C VAL A 270 12.37 2.74 1.18
N PHE A 271 13.32 1.98 0.66
CA PHE A 271 14.62 2.44 0.21
C PHE A 271 14.59 2.64 -1.31
N VAL A 272 14.36 3.86 -1.76
CA VAL A 272 14.20 4.20 -3.19
C VAL A 272 15.57 4.45 -3.81
N GLN A 273 15.89 3.76 -4.92
CA GLN A 273 17.15 3.93 -5.63
C GLN A 273 17.20 5.30 -6.30
N LEU A 274 18.33 6.00 -6.19
CA LEU A 274 18.61 7.31 -6.78
C LEU A 274 20.05 7.37 -7.30
N ALA A 275 20.29 8.26 -8.25
CA ALA A 275 21.66 8.64 -8.62
C ALA A 275 22.35 9.31 -7.41
N SER A 276 23.66 9.10 -7.27
CA SER A 276 24.43 9.64 -6.12
C SER A 276 24.36 11.17 -5.99
N ALA A 277 24.21 11.88 -7.11
CA ALA A 277 24.08 13.35 -7.14
C ALA A 277 22.82 13.86 -6.43
N ASP A 278 21.70 13.13 -6.49
CA ASP A 278 20.38 13.58 -6.01
C ASP A 278 20.21 13.48 -4.48
N LEU A 279 21.18 12.87 -3.79
CA LEU A 279 21.23 12.72 -2.33
C LEU A 279 22.11 13.77 -1.63
N GLY A 280 23.04 14.39 -2.36
CA GLY A 280 24.03 15.33 -1.78
C GLY A 280 23.55 16.77 -1.62
N THR A 281 22.36 17.12 -2.12
CA THR A 281 21.86 18.50 -2.24
C THR A 281 21.44 19.18 -0.93
N LEU A 282 21.47 18.47 0.21
CA LEU A 282 21.05 19.00 1.52
C LEU A 282 22.16 19.61 2.39
N ILE A 283 23.44 19.60 1.97
CA ILE A 283 24.51 20.27 2.75
C ILE A 283 24.50 21.80 2.56
N HIS A 284 23.73 22.34 1.60
CA HIS A 284 23.69 23.77 1.27
C HIS A 284 22.38 24.51 1.63
N SER A 285 21.44 23.89 2.34
CA SER A 285 20.34 24.61 2.97
C SER A 285 20.81 25.32 4.25
N LEU A 286 21.48 26.46 4.07
CA LEU A 286 21.86 27.38 5.15
C LEU A 286 20.63 27.82 5.94
N PHE A 287 20.48 27.33 7.18
CA PHE A 287 19.53 27.86 8.14
C PHE A 287 19.95 29.28 8.56
N ILE A 288 19.44 30.30 7.87
CA ILE A 288 19.56 31.70 8.30
C ILE A 288 18.69 31.88 9.56
N ARG A 289 19.30 31.74 10.75
CA ARG A 289 18.68 32.19 12.00
C ARG A 289 18.68 33.71 12.05
N VAL A 290 17.53 34.32 11.74
CA VAL A 290 17.26 35.71 12.09
C VAL A 290 17.02 35.78 13.60
N ILE A 291 17.97 36.35 14.35
CA ILE A 291 17.80 36.64 15.78
C ILE A 291 17.42 38.10 15.92
N ASN A 292 16.14 38.36 16.23
CA ASN A 292 15.68 39.70 16.57
C ASN A 292 16.04 40.01 18.03
N TYR A 293 16.90 41.00 18.24
CA TYR A 293 17.17 41.55 19.57
C TYR A 293 16.23 42.72 19.85
N THR A 294 15.25 42.52 20.72
CA THR A 294 14.45 43.62 21.29
C THR A 294 15.21 44.26 22.44
N THR A 295 15.79 45.43 22.21
CA THR A 295 16.33 46.27 23.28
C THR A 295 15.17 46.90 24.06
N THR A 296 14.94 46.43 25.29
CA THR A 296 14.09 47.13 26.26
C THR A 296 14.84 48.35 26.80
N SER A 297 14.24 49.52 26.67
CA SER A 297 14.66 50.79 27.29
C SER A 297 14.32 50.84 28.77
#